data_AF-A0AAU6ZBQ0-F1
#
_entry.id   AF-A0AAU6ZBQ0-F1
#
_cell.length_a   1.000
_cell.length_b   1.000
_cell.length_c   1.000
_cell.angle_alpha   90.00
_cell.angle_beta   90.00
_cell.angle_gamma   90.00
#
_symmetry.space_group_name_H-M   'P 1'
#
loop_
_entity.id
_entity.type
_entity.pdbx_description
1 polymer ?
#
loop_
_entity_poly.entity_id
_entity_poly.type
_entity_poly.pdbx_seq_one_letter_code
_entity_poly.pdbx_strand_id
1 'polypeptide(L)'
;MVLFYFSSLGWAGWDVSSSPSIREGMPVLIDDDLLLEDDHGPSDAALISQWLRELPINGAHGTRTWQAYAFAMKSWIEFLASHKVRVLASRKDLKDGLSLYAQHRLSGDIGDRLSSSSWNMAVKIIAAFYRWAAAEGRVNAEPFSYASQNTVAS
;
A
#
# COMPACT_ATOMS: atom_id res chain seq x y z
N MET A 1 5.39 -8.26 -8.84
CA MET A 1 5.85 -7.76 -7.54
C MET A 1 5.77 -8.87 -6.49
N VAL A 2 6.75 -8.95 -5.59
CA VAL A 2 6.82 -9.96 -4.53
C VAL A 2 6.36 -9.40 -3.18
N LEU A 3 5.57 -10.17 -2.44
CA LEU A 3 5.18 -9.91 -1.06
C LEU A 3 5.69 -11.04 -0.16
N PHE A 4 6.50 -10.71 0.84
CA PHE A 4 6.93 -11.66 1.87
C PHE A 4 6.74 -11.08 3.27
N TYR A 5 6.93 -11.93 4.28
CA TYR A 5 6.81 -11.56 5.68
C TYR A 5 8.18 -11.66 6.34
N PHE A 6 8.62 -10.56 6.95
CA PHE A 6 9.91 -10.48 7.59
C PHE A 6 10.04 -11.51 8.72
N SER A 7 11.20 -12.16 8.79
CA SER A 7 11.64 -12.86 9.97
C SER A 7 13.11 -12.56 10.23
N SER A 8 13.46 -12.29 11.50
CA SER A 8 14.84 -12.10 11.94
C SER A 8 15.60 -13.43 12.11
N LEU A 9 14.95 -14.57 11.85
CA LEU A 9 15.60 -15.86 11.94
C LEU A 9 16.83 -15.90 11.00
N GLY A 10 18.00 -16.15 11.59
CA GLY A 10 19.27 -16.19 10.84
C GLY A 10 19.96 -14.82 10.65
N TRP A 11 19.46 -13.74 11.26
CA TRP A 11 20.04 -12.39 11.09
C TRP A 11 21.55 -12.31 11.41
N ALA A 12 22.05 -13.13 12.33
CA ALA A 12 23.46 -13.17 12.71
C ALA A 12 24.38 -13.63 11.58
N GLY A 13 23.84 -14.27 10.53
CA GLY A 13 24.56 -14.61 9.31
C GLY A 13 24.46 -13.55 8.22
N TRP A 14 23.73 -12.45 8.45
CA TRP A 14 23.63 -11.34 7.51
C TRP A 14 24.76 -10.33 7.78
N ASP A 15 25.17 -9.59 6.77
CA ASP A 15 26.19 -8.53 6.88
C ASP A 15 25.59 -7.26 7.54
N VAL A 16 25.15 -7.40 8.79
CA VAL A 16 24.54 -6.32 9.58
C VAL A 16 25.13 -6.29 10.98
N SER A 17 25.36 -5.10 11.50
CA SER A 17 26.00 -4.90 12.81
C SER A 17 25.10 -5.26 14.01
N SER A 18 23.80 -5.37 13.81
CA SER A 18 22.82 -5.63 14.87
C SER A 18 21.54 -6.25 14.31
N SER A 19 20.76 -6.88 15.19
CA SER A 19 19.44 -7.40 14.82
C SER A 19 18.58 -6.29 14.20
N PRO A 20 17.94 -6.54 13.04
CA PRO A 20 17.05 -5.58 12.43
C PRO A 20 15.89 -5.21 13.36
N SER A 21 15.56 -3.93 13.46
CA SER A 21 14.44 -3.44 14.28
C SER A 21 13.07 -3.61 13.60
N ILE A 22 12.95 -4.53 12.66
CA ILE A 22 11.71 -4.84 11.94
C ILE A 22 10.94 -5.88 12.75
N ARG A 23 9.62 -5.67 12.93
CA ARG A 23 8.78 -6.61 13.69
C ARG A 23 8.61 -7.92 12.93
N GLU A 24 8.60 -9.03 13.65
CA GLU A 24 8.31 -10.35 13.08
C GLU A 24 6.95 -10.35 12.35
N GLY A 25 6.91 -10.96 11.17
CA GLY A 25 5.73 -11.01 10.32
C GLY A 25 5.37 -9.69 9.64
N MET A 26 6.22 -8.65 9.73
CA MET A 26 6.02 -7.40 9.02
C MET A 26 6.02 -7.66 7.50
N PRO A 27 4.98 -7.27 6.77
CA PRO A 27 4.96 -7.45 5.33
C PRO A 27 5.98 -6.53 4.65
N VAL A 28 6.67 -7.07 3.65
CA VAL A 28 7.63 -6.34 2.82
C VAL A 28 7.29 -6.59 1.35
N LEU A 29 7.19 -5.50 0.60
CA LEU A 29 6.98 -5.49 -0.84
C LEU A 29 8.30 -5.17 -1.54
N ILE A 30 8.61 -5.93 -2.59
CA ILE A 30 9.76 -5.70 -3.46
C ILE A 30 9.29 -5.83 -4.91
N ASP A 31 9.67 -4.86 -5.74
CA ASP A 31 9.42 -4.86 -7.18
C ASP A 31 10.15 -6.02 -7.88
N ASP A 32 9.70 -6.42 -9.06
CA ASP A 32 10.24 -7.63 -9.73
C ASP A 32 11.71 -7.46 -10.20
N ASP A 33 12.16 -6.21 -10.35
CA ASP A 33 13.55 -5.86 -10.66
C ASP A 33 14.46 -5.87 -9.41
N LEU A 34 13.89 -6.11 -8.23
CA LEU A 34 14.55 -6.09 -6.93
C LEU A 34 15.21 -4.76 -6.56
N LEU A 35 14.90 -3.69 -7.28
CA LEU A 35 15.42 -2.35 -7.01
C LEU A 35 14.56 -1.67 -5.94
N LEU A 36 15.23 -1.09 -4.94
CA LEU A 36 14.56 -0.33 -3.89
C LEU A 36 14.47 1.17 -4.22
N GLU A 37 15.25 1.62 -5.21
CA GLU A 37 15.34 3.00 -5.67
C GLU A 37 15.52 3.01 -7.19
N ASP A 38 14.94 4.01 -7.83
CA ASP A 38 15.11 4.34 -9.25
C ASP A 38 15.54 5.82 -9.41
N ASP A 39 15.65 6.31 -10.65
CA ASP A 39 16.04 7.69 -10.95
C ASP A 39 15.08 8.75 -10.36
N HIS A 40 13.93 8.33 -9.84
CA HIS A 40 12.91 9.17 -9.21
C HIS A 40 12.85 8.99 -7.68
N GLY A 41 13.82 8.29 -7.08
CA GLY A 41 13.92 8.05 -5.65
C GLY A 41 13.43 6.65 -5.26
N PRO A 42 12.89 6.45 -4.04
CA PRO A 42 12.41 5.14 -3.61
C PRO A 42 11.38 4.55 -4.57
N SER A 43 11.50 3.24 -4.83
CA SER A 43 10.51 2.51 -5.61
C SER A 43 9.14 2.53 -4.92
N ASP A 44 8.07 2.27 -5.68
CA ASP A 44 6.71 2.25 -5.14
C ASP A 44 6.57 1.16 -4.05
N ALA A 45 7.20 0.00 -4.25
CA ALA A 45 7.24 -1.08 -3.26
C ALA A 45 8.05 -0.71 -2.01
N ALA A 46 9.20 -0.04 -2.17
CA ALA A 46 10.03 0.42 -1.05
C ALA A 46 9.29 1.44 -0.19
N LEU A 47 8.58 2.36 -0.84
CA LEU A 47 7.79 3.38 -0.17
C LEU A 47 6.64 2.78 0.66
N ILE A 48 5.91 1.82 0.10
CA ILE A 48 4.83 1.14 0.84
C ILE A 48 5.41 0.31 1.98
N SER A 49 6.54 -0.38 1.78
CA SER A 49 7.22 -1.12 2.84
C SER A 49 7.69 -0.22 3.98
N GLN A 50 8.06 1.03 3.70
CA GLN A 50 8.29 2.02 4.75
C GLN A 50 7.01 2.31 5.53
N TRP A 51 5.93 2.68 4.83
CA TRP A 51 4.66 2.97 5.48
C TRP A 51 4.11 1.81 6.33
N LEU A 52 4.18 0.57 5.82
CA LEU A 52 3.74 -0.62 6.53
C LEU A 52 4.48 -0.81 7.87
N ARG A 53 5.78 -0.49 7.91
CA ARG A 53 6.60 -0.57 9.14
C ARG A 53 6.16 0.41 10.22
N GLU A 54 5.44 1.47 9.86
CA GLU A 54 4.94 2.49 10.78
C GLU A 54 3.54 2.17 11.34
N LEU A 55 2.78 1.27 10.69
CA LEU A 55 1.46 0.83 11.17
C LEU A 55 1.40 0.38 12.64
N PRO A 56 2.38 -0.39 13.17
CA PRO A 56 2.38 -0.81 14.56
C PRO A 56 2.53 0.33 15.57
N ILE A 57 3.04 1.48 15.13
CA ILE A 57 3.21 2.67 15.96
C ILE A 57 1.94 3.53 15.84
N ASN A 58 1.25 3.48 14.70
CA ASN A 58 0.10 4.30 14.35
C ASN A 58 -1.26 3.61 14.57
N GLY A 59 -1.34 2.67 15.51
CA GLY A 59 -2.61 2.09 15.99
C GLY A 59 -3.09 0.80 15.30
N ALA A 60 -2.36 0.26 14.32
CA ALA A 60 -2.66 -1.04 13.71
C ALA A 60 -1.66 -2.09 14.23
N HIS A 61 -2.01 -2.82 15.29
CA HIS A 61 -1.06 -3.69 16.01
C HIS A 61 -1.10 -5.18 15.62
N GLY A 62 -2.09 -5.62 14.84
CA GLY A 62 -2.27 -7.04 14.51
C GLY A 62 -1.60 -7.45 13.19
N THR A 63 -0.89 -8.59 13.18
CA THR A 63 -0.27 -9.15 11.96
C THR A 63 -1.27 -9.36 10.83
N ARG A 64 -2.49 -9.82 11.14
CA ARG A 64 -3.57 -9.97 10.15
C ARG A 64 -3.99 -8.62 9.56
N THR A 65 -3.94 -7.55 10.35
CA THR A 65 -4.18 -6.19 9.87
C THR A 65 -3.07 -5.76 8.91
N TRP A 66 -1.80 -5.98 9.25
CA TRP A 66 -0.68 -5.67 8.36
C TRP A 66 -0.78 -6.42 7.03
N GLN A 67 -1.13 -7.70 7.08
CA GLN A 67 -1.38 -8.52 5.89
C GLN A 67 -2.47 -7.92 5.00
N ALA A 68 -3.62 -7.56 5.58
CA ALA A 68 -4.70 -6.93 4.82
C ALA A 68 -4.26 -5.61 4.17
N TYR A 69 -3.46 -4.80 4.88
CA TYR A 69 -2.91 -3.55 4.36
C TYR A 69 -1.95 -3.80 3.18
N ALA A 70 -1.02 -4.76 3.35
CA ALA A 70 -0.06 -5.12 2.33
C ALA A 70 -0.74 -5.69 1.07
N PHE A 71 -1.74 -6.57 1.22
CA PHE A 71 -2.48 -7.12 0.08
C PHE A 71 -3.27 -6.05 -0.68
N ALA A 72 -3.96 -5.16 0.03
CA ALA A 72 -4.70 -4.07 -0.61
C ALA A 72 -3.77 -3.11 -1.35
N MET A 73 -2.65 -2.72 -0.74
CA MET A 73 -1.67 -1.87 -1.41
C MET A 73 -0.99 -2.57 -2.58
N LYS A 74 -0.67 -3.87 -2.45
CA LYS A 74 -0.11 -4.67 -3.54
C LYS A 74 -1.01 -4.66 -4.77
N SER A 75 -2.29 -4.99 -4.59
CA SER A 75 -3.27 -4.97 -5.68
C SER A 75 -3.38 -3.58 -6.31
N TRP A 76 -3.37 -2.53 -5.49
CA TRP A 76 -3.44 -1.16 -5.97
C TRP A 76 -2.23 -0.79 -6.83
N ILE A 77 -1.00 -1.08 -6.41
CA ILE A 77 0.19 -0.68 -7.18
C ILE A 77 0.42 -1.55 -8.41
N GLU A 78 0.06 -2.83 -8.37
CA GLU A 78 0.06 -3.66 -9.58
C GLU A 78 -0.94 -3.12 -10.60
N PHE A 79 -2.11 -2.67 -10.14
CA PHE A 79 -3.10 -2.03 -10.99
C PHE A 79 -2.58 -0.71 -11.59
N LEU A 80 -2.00 0.17 -10.77
CA LEU A 80 -1.42 1.42 -11.26
C LEU A 80 -0.27 1.18 -12.26
N ALA A 81 0.63 0.25 -11.95
CA ALA A 81 1.75 -0.12 -12.82
C ALA A 81 1.28 -0.66 -14.17
N SER A 82 0.20 -1.46 -14.22
CA SER A 82 -0.41 -1.91 -15.47
C SER A 82 -0.92 -0.75 -16.36
N HIS A 83 -1.19 0.42 -15.75
CA HIS A 83 -1.58 1.66 -16.43
C HIS A 83 -0.43 2.68 -16.54
N LYS A 84 0.81 2.28 -16.19
CA LYS A 84 2.00 3.13 -16.18
C LYS A 84 1.87 4.37 -15.29
N VAL A 85 1.11 4.24 -14.20
CA VAL A 85 0.94 5.28 -13.18
C VAL A 85 1.77 4.90 -11.96
N ARG A 86 2.53 5.85 -11.42
CA ARG A 86 3.29 5.68 -10.17
C ARG A 86 2.39 5.93 -8.96
N VAL A 87 2.72 5.32 -7.82
CA VAL A 87 1.97 5.51 -6.57
C VAL A 87 2.02 6.95 -6.06
N LEU A 88 3.02 7.75 -6.46
CA LEU A 88 3.15 9.18 -6.16
C LEU A 88 2.86 10.08 -7.38
N ALA A 89 2.11 9.58 -8.37
CA ALA A 89 1.74 10.36 -9.54
C ALA A 89 0.89 11.60 -9.21
N SER A 90 0.58 12.41 -10.23
CA SER A 90 -0.23 13.59 -10.04
C SER A 90 -1.61 13.25 -9.46
N ARG A 91 -2.23 14.19 -8.72
CA ARG A 91 -3.59 14.01 -8.19
C ARG A 91 -4.61 13.63 -9.26
N LYS A 92 -4.43 14.13 -10.49
CA LYS A 92 -5.29 13.82 -11.62
C LYS A 92 -5.13 12.34 -12.02
N ASP A 93 -3.90 11.90 -12.24
CA ASP A 93 -3.61 10.52 -12.67
C ASP A 93 -4.06 9.51 -11.62
N LEU A 94 -3.87 9.82 -10.34
CA LEU A 94 -4.33 8.96 -9.25
C LEU A 94 -5.87 8.87 -9.19
N LYS A 95 -6.60 9.97 -9.46
CA LYS A 95 -8.06 9.99 -9.54
C LYS A 95 -8.59 9.21 -10.73
N ASP A 96 -7.96 9.38 -11.88
CA ASP A 96 -8.29 8.65 -13.09
C ASP A 96 -8.02 7.15 -12.87
N GLY A 97 -6.88 6.79 -12.26
CA GLY A 97 -6.53 5.44 -11.85
C GLY A 97 -7.50 4.80 -10.85
N LEU A 98 -7.93 5.52 -9.81
CA LEU A 98 -8.92 5.00 -8.85
C LEU A 98 -10.28 4.75 -9.52
N SER A 99 -10.65 5.60 -10.48
CA SER A 99 -11.90 5.44 -11.24
C SER A 99 -11.84 4.19 -12.11
N LEU A 100 -10.71 3.94 -12.78
CA LEU A 100 -10.48 2.71 -13.55
C LEU A 100 -10.44 1.48 -12.63
N TYR A 101 -9.81 1.57 -11.46
CA TYR A 101 -9.76 0.49 -10.48
C TYR A 101 -11.16 0.13 -9.95
N ALA A 102 -12.01 1.15 -9.76
CA ALA A 102 -13.40 0.96 -9.37
C ALA A 102 -14.27 0.30 -10.46
N GLN A 103 -13.90 0.43 -11.74
CA GLN A 103 -14.53 -0.30 -12.84
C GLN A 103 -13.98 -1.72 -12.91
N HIS A 104 -12.65 -1.87 -12.79
CA HIS A 104 -11.96 -3.16 -12.83
C HIS A 104 -12.48 -4.13 -11.77
N ARG A 105 -12.79 -3.68 -10.54
CA ARG A 105 -13.39 -4.54 -9.52
C ARG A 105 -14.77 -5.13 -9.91
N LEU A 106 -15.48 -4.52 -10.85
CA LEU A 106 -16.81 -4.95 -11.30
C LEU A 106 -16.72 -5.82 -12.57
N SER A 107 -15.71 -5.59 -13.40
CA SER A 107 -15.57 -6.20 -14.73
C SER A 107 -14.37 -7.14 -14.88
N GLY A 108 -13.51 -7.25 -13.86
CA GLY A 108 -12.37 -8.15 -13.84
C GLY A 108 -12.78 -9.63 -13.79
N ASP A 109 -11.78 -10.50 -13.91
CA ASP A 109 -11.98 -11.94 -13.78
C ASP A 109 -12.61 -12.26 -12.41
N ILE A 110 -13.24 -13.43 -12.28
CA ILE A 110 -14.00 -13.81 -11.06
C ILE A 110 -13.12 -13.68 -9.79
N GLY A 111 -11.79 -13.87 -9.90
CA GLY A 111 -10.83 -13.69 -8.82
C GLY A 111 -10.54 -12.23 -8.42
N ASP A 112 -10.76 -11.28 -9.33
CA ASP A 112 -10.50 -9.85 -9.13
C ASP A 112 -11.77 -9.09 -8.65
N ARG A 113 -12.92 -9.77 -8.67
CA ARG A 113 -14.18 -9.20 -8.20
C ARG A 113 -14.20 -9.13 -6.68
N LEU A 114 -14.01 -7.92 -6.17
CA LEU A 114 -14.09 -7.64 -4.74
C LEU A 114 -15.54 -7.51 -4.29
N SER A 115 -15.88 -8.16 -3.18
CA SER A 115 -17.12 -7.86 -2.46
C SER A 115 -17.13 -6.38 -2.03
N SER A 116 -18.31 -5.83 -1.79
CA SER A 116 -18.45 -4.44 -1.32
C SER A 116 -17.66 -4.17 -0.03
N SER A 117 -17.57 -5.14 0.88
CA SER A 117 -16.80 -5.01 2.12
C SER A 117 -15.29 -5.00 1.86
N SER A 118 -14.78 -5.91 1.03
CA SER A 118 -13.36 -5.96 0.66
C SER A 118 -12.93 -4.71 -0.10
N TRP A 119 -13.78 -4.19 -1.00
CA TRP A 119 -13.55 -2.91 -1.67
C TRP A 119 -13.47 -1.73 -0.70
N ASN A 120 -14.46 -1.61 0.20
CA ASN A 120 -14.49 -0.52 1.17
C ASN A 120 -13.25 -0.56 2.09
N MET A 121 -12.79 -1.75 2.47
CA MET A 121 -11.56 -1.93 3.22
C MET A 121 -10.33 -1.49 2.40
N ALA A 122 -10.22 -1.93 1.15
CA ALA A 122 -9.11 -1.54 0.27
C ALA A 122 -9.04 -0.02 0.05
N VAL A 123 -10.17 0.63 -0.24
CA VAL A 123 -10.21 2.09 -0.41
C VAL A 123 -9.82 2.83 0.88
N LYS A 124 -10.24 2.35 2.04
CA LYS A 124 -9.82 2.92 3.34
C LYS A 124 -8.31 2.81 3.55
N ILE A 125 -7.72 1.66 3.20
CA ILE A 125 -6.28 1.42 3.30
C ILE A 125 -5.52 2.35 2.33
N ILE A 126 -5.96 2.44 1.08
CA ILE A 126 -5.37 3.33 0.06
C ILE A 126 -5.44 4.79 0.53
N ALA A 127 -6.58 5.23 1.06
CA ALA A 127 -6.73 6.58 1.61
C ALA A 127 -5.81 6.83 2.83
N ALA A 128 -5.62 5.82 3.69
CA ALA A 128 -4.70 5.92 4.82
C ALA A 128 -3.24 6.06 4.38
N PHE A 129 -2.83 5.33 3.33
CA PHE A 129 -1.50 5.49 2.73
C PHE A 129 -1.28 6.91 2.20
N TYR A 130 -2.23 7.46 1.43
CA TYR A 130 -2.05 8.80 0.89
C TYR A 130 -2.11 9.92 1.94
N ARG A 131 -2.87 9.71 3.02
CA ARG A 131 -2.85 10.61 4.19
C ARG A 131 -1.46 10.63 4.83
N TRP A 132 -0.86 9.46 5.01
CA TRP A 132 0.52 9.35 5.47
C TRP A 132 1.50 10.00 4.49
N ALA A 133 1.39 9.72 3.19
CA ALA A 133 2.28 10.28 2.18
C ALA A 133 2.20 11.82 2.13
N ALA A 134 1.02 12.40 2.35
CA ALA A 134 0.86 13.86 2.46
C ALA A 134 1.50 14.42 3.74
N ALA A 135 1.37 13.73 4.88
CA ALA A 135 2.00 14.12 6.13
C ALA A 135 3.54 14.07 6.06
N GLU A 136 4.08 13.11 5.31
CA GLU A 136 5.51 12.98 5.00
C GLU A 136 5.99 13.93 3.88
N GLY A 137 5.13 14.80 3.33
CA GLY A 137 5.48 15.73 2.26
C GLY A 137 5.77 15.08 0.91
N ARG A 138 5.38 13.82 0.70
CA ARG A 138 5.62 13.06 -0.54
C ARG A 138 4.58 13.35 -1.62
N VAL A 139 3.41 13.83 -1.24
CA VAL A 139 2.39 14.37 -2.15
C VAL A 139 1.88 15.71 -1.60
N ASN A 140 1.48 16.61 -2.50
CA ASN A 140 1.00 17.94 -2.10
C ASN A 140 -0.33 17.91 -1.31
N ALA A 141 -1.16 16.88 -1.51
CA ALA A 141 -2.43 16.70 -0.81
C ALA A 141 -2.95 15.26 -1.00
N GLU A 142 -3.87 14.82 -0.14
CA GLU A 142 -4.63 13.58 -0.36
C GLU A 142 -5.32 13.61 -1.75
N PRO A 143 -5.08 12.60 -2.62
CA PRO A 143 -5.65 12.60 -3.95
C PRO A 143 -7.17 12.37 -3.91
N PHE A 144 -7.64 11.64 -2.89
CA PHE A 144 -9.03 11.24 -2.70
C PHE A 144 -9.54 11.76 -1.37
N SER A 145 -10.76 12.30 -1.36
CA SER A 145 -11.49 12.59 -0.13
C SER A 145 -12.45 11.42 0.10
N TYR A 146 -12.16 10.55 1.07
CA TYR A 146 -13.14 9.56 1.49
C TYR A 146 -14.24 10.30 2.25
N ALA A 147 -15.35 10.60 1.57
CA ALA A 147 -16.57 10.97 2.26
C ALA A 147 -17.05 9.72 2.99
N SER A 148 -16.67 9.60 4.27
CA SER A 148 -17.40 8.74 5.20
C SER A 148 -18.86 9.09 5.02
N GLN A 149 -19.68 8.14 4.54
CA GLN A 149 -21.12 8.30 4.57
C GLN A 149 -21.50 8.40 6.05
N ASN A 150 -21.51 9.61 6.60
CA ASN A 150 -22.31 9.91 7.77
C ASN A 150 -23.73 9.71 7.29
N THR A 151 -24.32 8.58 7.65
CA THR A 151 -25.76 8.38 7.60
C THR A 151 -26.39 9.54 8.36
N VAL A 152 -26.88 10.54 7.62
CA VAL A 152 -27.80 11.52 8.16
C VAL A 152 -29.10 10.75 8.30
N ALA A 153 -29.40 10.31 9.52
CA ALA A 153 -30.72 9.84 9.87
C ALA A 153 -31.66 11.06 9.78
N SER A 154 -32.54 11.04 8.78
CA SER A 154 -33.71 11.90 8.70
C SER A 154 -34.89 11.24 9.39
#